data_AF-A0A1L5KVX2-F1
#
_entry.id   AF-A0A1L5KVX2-F1
#
_cell.length_a   1.000
_cell.length_b   1.000
_cell.length_c   1.000
_cell.angle_alpha   90.00
_cell.angle_beta   90.00
_cell.angle_gamma   90.00
#
_symmetry.space_group_name_H-M   'P 1'
#
loop_
_entity.id
_entity.type
_entity.pdbx_description
1 polymer ?
#
loop_
_entity_poly.entity_id
_entity_poly.type
_entity_poly.pdbx_seq_one_letter_code
_entity_poly.pdbx_strand_id
1 'polypeptide(L)'
;MKGAPVLLALLAITLCGGLASEGFDRLSTAHFLDDTVIPVIGPLNSVTWFGVISLIGSGLGILASQLLIARMEKKGTVSRTSVVMSTSAGYILCLVLFAVGRSFWFMLLVFLLAGLMRTIKEPVLAAWMNDHVDEKMRATVFSTSGQLDSFGQIIGGPIVGLVAQQVSIPWGLVCTAFLLLPALFLVPVAGKKRD
;
A
#
# COMPACT_ATOMS: atom_id res chain seq x y z
N MET A 1 15.21 -18.01 -17.37
CA MET A 1 14.31 -17.49 -16.32
C MET A 1 13.13 -18.42 -16.17
N LYS A 2 13.13 -19.32 -15.17
CA LYS A 2 11.88 -20.02 -14.80
C LYS A 2 10.95 -18.97 -14.18
N GLY A 3 9.71 -18.84 -14.65
CA GLY A 3 8.75 -17.89 -14.05
C GLY A 3 8.86 -16.42 -14.47
N ALA A 4 9.62 -16.06 -15.51
CA ALA A 4 9.64 -14.70 -16.11
C ALA A 4 8.26 -13.99 -16.19
N PRO A 5 7.18 -14.64 -16.66
CA PRO A 5 5.84 -14.03 -16.66
C PRO A 5 5.25 -13.75 -15.27
N VAL A 6 5.55 -14.58 -14.27
CA VAL A 6 5.11 -14.32 -12.87
C VAL A 6 5.89 -13.13 -12.33
N LEU A 7 7.20 -13.08 -12.57
CA LEU A 7 8.03 -11.97 -12.14
C LEU A 7 7.58 -10.64 -12.77
N LEU A 8 7.27 -10.64 -14.07
CA LEU A 8 6.71 -9.46 -14.74
C LEU A 8 5.39 -9.00 -14.13
N ALA A 9 4.50 -9.94 -13.76
CA ALA A 9 3.25 -9.60 -13.07
C ALA A 9 3.52 -8.99 -11.68
N LEU A 10 4.48 -9.53 -10.92
CA LEU A 10 4.87 -8.98 -9.62
C LEU A 10 5.48 -7.57 -9.74
N LEU A 11 6.34 -7.35 -10.74
CA LEU A 11 6.89 -6.03 -11.05
C LEU A 11 5.81 -5.03 -11.49
N ALA A 12 4.82 -5.47 -12.25
CA ALA A 12 3.67 -4.63 -12.62
C ALA A 12 2.79 -4.31 -11.39
N ILE A 13 2.62 -5.25 -10.45
CA ILE A 13 1.95 -4.97 -9.17
C ILE A 13 2.74 -3.93 -8.35
N THR A 14 4.07 -3.99 -8.35
CA THR A 14 4.92 -2.97 -7.72
C THR A 14 4.71 -1.60 -8.38
N LEU A 15 4.70 -1.52 -9.71
CA LEU A 15 4.44 -0.27 -10.44
C LEU A 15 3.07 0.33 -10.08
N CYS A 16 2.01 -0.48 -10.05
CA CYS A 16 0.69 -0.03 -9.59
C CYS A 16 0.70 0.42 -8.12
N GLY A 17 1.50 -0.25 -7.30
CA GLY A 17 1.77 0.14 -5.92
C GLY A 17 2.38 1.54 -5.83
N GLY A 18 3.45 1.81 -6.59
CA GLY A 18 4.12 3.11 -6.66
C GLY A 18 3.24 4.22 -7.21
N LEU A 19 2.43 3.94 -8.24
CA LEU A 19 1.45 4.88 -8.78
C LEU A 19 0.43 5.33 -7.72
N ALA A 20 0.06 4.43 -6.79
CA ALA A 20 -0.91 4.69 -5.75
C ALA A 20 -0.31 5.12 -4.40
N SER A 21 0.97 4.85 -4.11
CA SER A 21 1.56 5.19 -2.81
C SER A 21 1.68 6.70 -2.63
N GLU A 22 2.18 7.40 -3.65
CA GLU A 22 2.41 8.85 -3.60
C GLU A 22 1.11 9.62 -3.34
N GLY A 23 0.02 9.19 -3.97
CA GLY A 23 -1.30 9.81 -3.78
C GLY A 23 -1.77 9.76 -2.33
N PHE A 24 -1.65 8.60 -1.68
CA PHE A 24 -2.00 8.47 -0.27
C PHE A 24 -1.02 9.23 0.64
N ASP A 25 0.29 9.13 0.40
CA ASP A 25 1.32 9.70 1.26
C ASP A 25 1.26 11.24 1.27
N ARG A 26 0.92 11.85 0.13
CA ARG A 26 0.76 13.32 0.02
C ARG A 26 -0.60 13.81 0.49
N LEU A 27 -1.68 13.13 0.08
CA LEU A 27 -3.02 13.64 0.32
C LEU A 27 -3.57 13.27 1.70
N SER A 28 -3.07 12.23 2.36
CA SER A 28 -3.62 11.81 3.66
C SER A 28 -3.49 12.86 4.75
N THR A 29 -2.32 13.47 4.88
CA THR A 29 -2.08 14.56 5.83
C THR A 29 -2.96 15.77 5.53
N ALA A 30 -3.08 16.14 4.24
CA ALA A 30 -3.93 17.24 3.81
C ALA A 30 -5.41 16.97 4.10
N HIS A 31 -5.89 15.75 3.82
CA HIS A 31 -7.26 15.32 4.10
C HIS A 31 -7.59 15.42 5.60
N PHE A 32 -6.68 15.02 6.49
CA PHE A 32 -6.86 15.17 7.94
C PHE A 32 -6.98 16.63 8.38
N LEU A 33 -6.18 17.53 7.79
CA LEU A 33 -6.12 18.92 8.21
C LEU A 33 -7.28 19.76 7.65
N ASP A 34 -7.67 19.51 6.40
CA ASP A 34 -8.62 20.36 5.68
C ASP A 34 -10.07 19.88 5.86
N ASP A 35 -10.30 18.57 5.95
CA ASP A 35 -11.64 17.98 5.94
C ASP A 35 -12.10 17.45 7.33
N THR A 36 -11.27 17.61 8.38
CA THR A 36 -11.66 17.25 9.76
C THR A 36 -11.20 18.24 10.82
N VAL A 37 -11.88 18.19 11.97
CA VAL A 37 -11.42 18.89 13.19
C VAL A 37 -10.63 17.91 14.04
N ILE A 38 -9.33 18.16 14.15
CA ILE A 38 -8.44 17.39 15.03
C ILE A 38 -8.79 17.72 16.49
N PRO A 39 -9.08 16.71 17.34
CA PRO A 39 -9.45 16.95 18.73
C PRO A 39 -8.29 17.54 19.52
N VAL A 40 -8.55 18.67 20.19
CA VAL A 40 -7.59 19.30 21.10
C VAL A 40 -7.68 18.59 22.45
N ILE A 41 -6.74 17.66 22.70
CA ILE A 41 -6.66 16.91 23.96
C ILE A 41 -5.35 17.28 24.66
N GLY A 42 -5.42 18.14 25.66
CA GLY A 42 -4.23 18.59 26.40
C GLY A 42 -3.20 19.29 25.50
N PRO A 43 -1.90 18.96 25.59
CA PRO A 43 -0.84 19.59 24.78
C PRO A 43 -0.77 19.05 23.34
N LEU A 44 -1.72 18.19 22.92
CA LEU A 44 -1.70 17.60 21.59
C LEU A 44 -2.13 18.63 20.53
N ASN A 45 -1.13 19.23 19.89
CA ASN A 45 -1.28 19.98 18.64
C ASN A 45 -1.30 19.02 17.42
N SER A 46 -1.58 19.54 16.22
CA SER A 46 -1.66 18.70 15.01
C SER A 46 -0.37 17.90 14.75
N VAL A 47 0.80 18.50 15.00
CA VAL A 47 2.11 17.86 14.79
C VAL A 47 2.32 16.67 15.73
N THR A 48 2.01 16.84 17.02
CA THR A 48 2.12 15.77 18.02
C THR A 48 1.12 14.65 17.76
N TRP A 49 -0.09 14.97 17.28
CA TRP A 49 -1.04 13.95 16.81
C TRP A 49 -0.44 13.08 15.70
N PHE A 50 0.12 13.66 14.64
CA PHE A 50 0.77 12.88 13.58
C PHE A 50 1.95 12.06 14.09
N GLY A 51 2.70 12.56 15.07
CA GLY A 51 3.75 11.81 15.76
C GLY A 51 3.21 10.56 16.49
N VAL A 52 2.14 10.71 17.26
CA VAL A 52 1.46 9.61 17.96
C VAL A 52 0.88 8.60 16.97
N ILE A 53 0.22 9.08 15.91
CA ILE A 53 -0.33 8.22 14.85
C ILE A 53 0.78 7.42 14.17
N SER A 54 1.91 8.05 13.87
CA SER A 54 3.07 7.39 13.26
C SER A 54 3.66 6.33 14.17
N LEU A 55 3.76 6.60 15.47
CA LEU A 55 4.25 5.63 16.46
C LEU A 55 3.33 4.41 16.55
N ILE A 56 2.01 4.63 16.67
CA ILE A 56 1.01 3.57 16.73
C ILE A 56 1.02 2.76 15.43
N GLY A 57 0.99 3.43 14.28
CA GLY A 57 0.99 2.81 12.96
C GLY A 57 2.23 1.94 12.73
N SER A 58 3.41 2.44 13.11
CA SER A 58 4.66 1.69 13.02
C SER A 58 4.66 0.46 13.94
N GLY A 59 4.22 0.62 15.19
CA GLY A 59 4.10 -0.50 16.14
C GLY A 59 3.13 -1.59 15.66
N LEU A 60 1.95 -1.19 15.18
CA LEU A 60 0.97 -2.10 14.59
C LEU A 60 1.52 -2.79 13.33
N GLY A 61 2.22 -2.05 12.47
CA GLY A 61 2.83 -2.57 11.25
C GLY A 61 3.89 -3.64 11.54
N ILE A 62 4.79 -3.37 12.51
CA ILE A 62 5.80 -4.34 12.95
C ILE A 62 5.14 -5.61 13.49
N LEU A 63 4.19 -5.46 14.41
CA LEU A 63 3.48 -6.59 15.01
C LEU A 63 2.73 -7.41 13.94
N ALA A 64 2.02 -6.75 13.03
CA ALA A 64 1.27 -7.40 11.96
C ALA A 64 2.20 -8.19 11.02
N SER A 65 3.32 -7.59 10.60
CA SER A 65 4.32 -8.25 9.76
C SER A 65 4.95 -9.45 10.44
N GLN A 66 5.34 -9.32 11.72
CA GLN A 66 5.90 -10.45 12.48
C GLN A 66 4.91 -11.59 12.64
N LEU A 67 3.65 -11.29 12.98
CA LEU A 67 2.60 -12.29 13.11
C LEU A 67 2.30 -12.99 11.79
N LEU A 68 2.32 -12.25 10.68
CA LEU A 68 2.12 -12.80 9.35
C LEU A 68 3.27 -13.75 8.98
N ILE A 69 4.52 -13.31 9.11
CA ILE A 69 5.71 -14.11 8.81
C ILE A 69 5.69 -15.39 9.64
N ALA A 70 5.50 -15.29 10.96
CA ALA A 70 5.42 -16.43 11.87
C ALA A 70 4.27 -17.40 11.50
N ARG A 71 3.13 -16.88 11.01
CA ARG A 71 2.03 -17.72 10.53
C ARG A 71 2.34 -18.40 9.20
N MET A 72 3.00 -17.72 8.28
CA MET A 72 3.42 -18.30 7.01
C MET A 72 4.42 -19.44 7.22
N GLU A 73 5.38 -19.25 8.13
CA GLU A 73 6.34 -20.29 8.51
C GLU A 73 5.68 -21.48 9.21
N LYS A 74 4.77 -21.23 10.17
CA LYS A 74 4.13 -22.31 10.95
C LYS A 74 3.07 -23.09 10.17
N LYS A 75 2.27 -22.42 9.35
CA LYS A 75 1.08 -23.04 8.74
C LYS A 75 1.30 -23.54 7.32
N GLY A 76 2.36 -23.12 6.60
CA GLY A 76 2.70 -23.58 5.25
C GLY A 76 1.63 -23.38 4.14
N THR A 77 0.42 -22.97 4.51
CA THR A 77 -0.82 -22.99 3.71
C THR A 77 -1.38 -21.61 3.42
N VAL A 78 -0.76 -20.55 3.95
CA VAL A 78 -1.18 -19.18 3.63
C VAL A 78 -0.78 -18.87 2.19
N SER A 79 -1.77 -18.88 1.29
CA SER A 79 -1.56 -18.53 -0.11
C SER A 79 -1.11 -17.07 -0.23
N ARG A 80 0.12 -16.85 -0.73
CA ARG A 80 0.67 -15.51 -0.98
C ARG A 80 -0.25 -14.68 -1.89
N THR A 81 -0.86 -15.34 -2.88
CA THR A 81 -1.86 -14.75 -3.77
C THR A 81 -3.05 -14.22 -2.98
N SER A 82 -3.58 -15.01 -2.04
CA SER A 82 -4.71 -14.56 -1.20
C SER A 82 -4.33 -13.39 -0.31
N VAL A 83 -3.12 -13.40 0.26
CA VAL A 83 -2.67 -12.30 1.13
C VAL A 83 -2.52 -11.01 0.33
N VAL A 84 -1.77 -11.03 -0.78
CA VAL A 84 -1.56 -9.84 -1.62
C VAL A 84 -2.89 -9.34 -2.19
N MET A 85 -3.80 -10.24 -2.57
CA MET A 85 -5.14 -9.87 -3.05
C MET A 85 -5.94 -9.18 -1.94
N SER A 86 -6.00 -9.79 -0.75
CA SER A 86 -6.77 -9.25 0.37
C SER A 86 -6.24 -7.91 0.85
N THR A 87 -4.91 -7.73 0.93
CA THR A 87 -4.31 -6.45 1.34
C THR A 87 -4.49 -5.39 0.28
N SER A 88 -4.38 -5.73 -1.01
CA SER A 88 -4.60 -4.77 -2.10
C SER A 88 -6.06 -4.32 -2.16
N ALA A 89 -7.02 -5.25 -2.06
CA ALA A 89 -8.44 -4.93 -2.05
C ALA A 89 -8.84 -4.16 -0.78
N GLY A 90 -8.31 -4.58 0.37
CA GLY A 90 -8.49 -3.87 1.63
C GLY A 90 -7.93 -2.46 1.59
N TYR A 91 -6.76 -2.24 0.97
CA TYR A 91 -6.18 -0.91 0.82
C TYR A 91 -7.02 -0.02 -0.09
N ILE A 92 -7.50 -0.53 -1.23
CA ILE A 92 -8.44 0.19 -2.12
C ILE A 92 -9.71 0.60 -1.35
N LEU A 93 -10.30 -0.33 -0.60
CA LEU A 93 -11.46 -0.04 0.23
C LEU A 93 -11.15 1.04 1.27
N CYS A 94 -10.00 0.95 1.94
CA CYS A 94 -9.59 1.97 2.90
C CYS A 94 -9.38 3.33 2.24
N LEU A 95 -8.81 3.41 1.04
CA LEU A 95 -8.66 4.68 0.32
C LEU A 95 -10.01 5.35 0.03
N VAL A 96 -11.00 4.56 -0.44
CA VAL A 96 -12.34 5.08 -0.72
C VAL A 96 -13.05 5.49 0.57
N LEU A 97 -12.99 4.66 1.62
CA LEU A 97 -13.58 4.98 2.93
C LEU A 97 -12.93 6.23 3.54
N PHE A 98 -11.61 6.37 3.40
CA PHE A 98 -10.87 7.51 3.90
C PHE A 98 -11.27 8.79 3.16
N ALA A 99 -11.40 8.73 1.83
CA ALA A 99 -11.83 9.86 1.00
C ALA A 99 -13.22 10.40 1.38
N VAL A 100 -14.17 9.52 1.74
CA VAL A 100 -15.52 9.95 2.17
C VAL A 100 -15.60 10.27 3.67
N GLY A 101 -14.56 9.94 4.43
CA GLY A 101 -14.49 10.17 5.87
C GLY A 101 -14.45 11.66 6.19
N ARG A 102 -15.20 12.06 7.22
CA ARG A 102 -15.20 13.44 7.78
C ARG A 102 -15.07 13.48 9.30
N SER A 103 -15.08 12.32 9.96
CA SER A 103 -14.87 12.20 11.39
C SER A 103 -13.42 11.83 11.66
N PHE A 104 -12.74 12.58 12.53
CA PHE A 104 -11.34 12.35 12.89
C PHE A 104 -11.07 10.90 13.30
N TRP A 105 -11.89 10.34 14.21
CA TRP A 105 -11.70 8.97 14.70
C TRP A 105 -11.92 7.91 13.63
N PHE A 106 -12.89 8.13 12.75
CA PHE A 106 -13.13 7.25 11.62
C PHE A 106 -11.96 7.29 10.63
N MET A 107 -11.51 8.48 10.27
CA MET A 107 -10.36 8.69 9.40
C MET A 107 -9.08 8.12 9.99
N LEU A 108 -8.86 8.28 11.29
CA LEU A 108 -7.74 7.68 12.01
C LEU A 108 -7.76 6.16 11.91
N LEU A 109 -8.91 5.53 12.19
CA LEU A 109 -9.06 4.09 12.08
C LEU A 109 -8.74 3.61 10.66
N VAL A 110 -9.35 4.24 9.66
CA VAL A 110 -9.17 3.85 8.25
C VAL A 110 -7.73 4.11 7.79
N PHE A 111 -7.10 5.20 8.23
CA PHE A 111 -5.69 5.50 7.95
C PHE A 111 -4.75 4.43 8.51
N LEU A 112 -4.96 4.01 9.76
CA LEU A 112 -4.18 2.94 10.37
C LEU A 112 -4.40 1.60 9.66
N LEU A 113 -5.64 1.28 9.27
CA LEU A 113 -5.94 0.08 8.49
C LEU A 113 -5.28 0.12 7.10
N ALA A 114 -5.31 1.26 6.41
CA ALA A 114 -4.65 1.47 5.13
C ALA A 114 -3.13 1.24 5.25
N GLY A 115 -2.50 1.81 6.28
CA GLY A 115 -1.09 1.60 6.61
C GLY A 115 -0.78 0.12 6.85
N LEU A 116 -1.59 -0.57 7.65
CA LEU A 116 -1.44 -2.00 7.91
C LEU A 116 -1.51 -2.84 6.62
N MET A 117 -2.45 -2.56 5.72
CA MET A 117 -2.56 -3.27 4.44
C MET A 117 -1.29 -3.11 3.60
N ARG A 118 -0.68 -1.91 3.58
CA ARG A 118 0.59 -1.65 2.87
C ARG A 118 1.74 -2.43 3.51
N THR A 119 1.93 -2.29 4.81
CA THR A 119 3.05 -2.92 5.54
C THR A 119 3.03 -4.44 5.47
N ILE A 120 1.85 -5.07 5.49
CA ILE A 120 1.70 -6.53 5.34
C ILE A 120 2.05 -6.99 3.92
N LYS A 121 1.74 -6.20 2.90
CA LYS A 121 1.91 -6.57 1.48
C LYS A 121 3.39 -6.68 1.08
N GLU A 122 4.22 -5.76 1.56
CA GLU A 122 5.64 -5.65 1.20
C GLU A 122 6.46 -6.94 1.43
N PRO A 123 6.51 -7.54 2.65
CA PRO A 123 7.30 -8.74 2.89
C PRO A 123 6.80 -9.94 2.08
N VAL A 124 5.48 -10.03 1.84
CA VAL A 124 4.88 -11.11 1.05
C VAL A 124 5.27 -10.99 -0.42
N LEU A 125 5.24 -9.78 -0.97
CA LEU A 125 5.62 -9.53 -2.36
C LEU A 125 7.12 -9.79 -2.56
N ALA A 126 7.97 -9.33 -1.63
CA ALA A 126 9.41 -9.58 -1.67
C ALA A 126 9.74 -11.07 -1.60
N ALA A 127 9.11 -11.82 -0.68
CA ALA A 127 9.27 -13.27 -0.60
C ALA A 127 8.79 -13.99 -1.88
N TRP A 128 7.68 -13.52 -2.47
CA TRP A 128 7.16 -14.10 -3.70
C TRP A 128 8.09 -13.85 -4.90
N MET A 129 8.65 -12.65 -5.01
CA MET A 129 9.65 -12.33 -6.04
C MET A 129 10.91 -13.18 -5.87
N ASN A 130 11.43 -13.29 -4.64
CA ASN A 130 12.64 -14.05 -4.34
C ASN A 130 12.56 -15.53 -4.78
N ASP A 131 11.38 -16.15 -4.67
CA ASP A 131 11.15 -17.54 -5.09
C ASP A 131 11.23 -17.76 -6.61
N HIS A 132 11.09 -16.69 -7.41
CA HIS A 132 11.11 -16.77 -8.88
C HIS A 132 12.41 -16.23 -9.49
N VAL A 133 13.40 -15.91 -8.66
CA VAL A 133 14.64 -15.25 -9.09
C VAL A 133 15.86 -16.08 -8.71
N ASP A 134 16.67 -16.41 -9.72
CA ASP A 134 17.98 -17.03 -9.53
C ASP A 134 18.87 -16.15 -8.65
N GLU A 135 19.65 -16.75 -7.75
CA GLU A 135 20.46 -16.02 -6.75
C GLU A 135 21.32 -14.90 -7.36
N LYS A 136 21.95 -15.17 -8.50
CA LYS A 136 22.78 -14.21 -9.26
C LYS A 136 22.04 -12.97 -9.77
N MET A 137 20.71 -13.04 -9.95
CA MET A 137 19.89 -11.95 -10.48
C MET A 137 19.06 -11.25 -9.40
N ARG A 138 19.08 -11.72 -8.13
CA ARG A 138 18.24 -11.17 -7.04
C ARG A 138 18.44 -9.68 -6.87
N ALA A 139 19.69 -9.23 -6.75
CA ALA A 139 20.01 -7.81 -6.59
C ALA A 139 19.48 -6.96 -7.76
N THR A 140 19.65 -7.45 -9.00
CA THR A 140 19.14 -6.76 -10.20
C THR A 140 17.62 -6.66 -10.16
N VAL A 141 16.91 -7.73 -9.85
CA VAL A 141 15.45 -7.75 -9.83
C VAL A 141 14.88 -6.87 -8.73
N PHE A 142 15.45 -6.90 -7.52
CA PHE A 142 15.02 -6.00 -6.44
C PHE A 142 15.34 -4.54 -6.77
N SER A 143 16.46 -4.25 -7.43
CA SER A 143 16.76 -2.91 -7.95
C SER A 143 15.74 -2.46 -9.00
N THR A 144 15.42 -3.31 -9.98
CA THR A 144 14.37 -3.04 -10.98
C THR A 144 13.01 -2.81 -10.32
N SER A 145 12.67 -3.59 -9.29
CA SER A 145 11.44 -3.40 -8.51
C SER A 145 11.39 -2.02 -7.85
N GLY A 146 12.48 -1.62 -7.18
CA GLY A 146 12.56 -0.29 -6.55
C GLY A 146 12.47 0.84 -7.57
N GLN A 147 13.11 0.68 -8.73
CA GLN A 147 13.02 1.67 -9.82
C GLN A 147 11.60 1.77 -10.39
N LEU A 148 10.89 0.66 -10.56
CA LEU A 148 9.49 0.67 -11.01
C LEU A 148 8.57 1.30 -9.97
N ASP A 149 8.81 1.07 -8.69
CA ASP A 149 8.09 1.75 -7.62
C ASP A 149 8.31 3.27 -7.68
N SER A 150 9.57 3.71 -7.73
CA SER A 150 9.92 5.14 -7.84
C SER A 150 9.37 5.76 -9.13
N PHE A 151 9.43 5.05 -10.25
CA PHE A 151 8.84 5.50 -11.51
C PHE A 151 7.32 5.64 -11.41
N GLY A 152 6.66 4.69 -10.74
CA GLY A 152 5.25 4.78 -10.38
C GLY A 152 4.95 6.04 -9.57
N GLN A 153 5.74 6.34 -8.53
CA GLN A 153 5.54 7.54 -7.71
C GLN A 153 5.72 8.84 -8.51
N ILE A 154 6.75 8.91 -9.35
CA ILE A 154 7.03 10.07 -10.22
C ILE A 154 5.86 10.38 -11.15
N ILE A 155 5.17 9.35 -11.66
CA ILE A 155 4.02 9.53 -12.56
C ILE A 155 2.72 9.72 -11.78
N GLY A 156 2.50 8.90 -10.75
CA GLY A 156 1.27 8.86 -9.97
C GLY A 156 1.05 10.13 -9.17
N GLY A 157 2.11 10.69 -8.59
CA GLY A 157 2.06 11.93 -7.80
C GLY A 157 1.42 13.09 -8.56
N PRO A 158 1.94 13.50 -9.74
CA PRO A 158 1.34 14.57 -10.54
C PRO A 158 -0.10 14.28 -10.98
N ILE A 159 -0.42 13.04 -11.38
CA ILE A 159 -1.78 12.68 -11.80
C ILE A 159 -2.75 12.87 -10.64
N VAL A 160 -2.43 12.30 -9.47
CA VAL A 160 -3.26 12.39 -8.28
C VAL A 160 -3.33 13.84 -7.76
N GLY A 161 -2.20 14.56 -7.77
CA GLY A 161 -2.11 15.95 -7.34
C GLY A 161 -2.94 16.89 -8.20
N LEU A 162 -2.95 16.71 -9.52
CA LEU A 162 -3.80 17.49 -10.44
C LEU A 162 -5.28 17.26 -10.16
N VAL A 163 -5.70 16.01 -9.94
CA VAL A 163 -7.09 15.70 -9.57
C VAL A 163 -7.45 16.33 -8.22
N ALA A 164 -6.54 16.25 -7.24
CA ALA A 164 -6.75 16.85 -5.93
C ALA A 164 -6.89 18.38 -5.99
N GLN A 165 -6.07 19.03 -6.82
CA GLN A 165 -6.06 20.48 -6.98
C GLN A 165 -7.26 20.99 -7.79
N GLN A 166 -7.66 20.29 -8.85
CA GLN A 166 -8.75 20.73 -9.74
C GLN A 166 -10.13 20.35 -9.24
N VAL A 167 -10.25 19.25 -8.50
CA VAL A 167 -11.55 18.72 -8.03
C VAL A 167 -11.64 18.82 -6.50
N SER A 168 -10.92 17.96 -5.78
CA SER A 168 -10.72 18.04 -4.32
C SER A 168 -9.81 16.90 -3.83
N ILE A 169 -9.28 17.02 -2.60
CA ILE A 169 -8.45 16.01 -1.94
C ILE A 169 -9.12 14.61 -1.92
N PRO A 170 -10.40 14.46 -1.52
CA PRO A 170 -11.13 13.19 -1.64
C PRO A 170 -11.07 12.55 -3.02
N TRP A 171 -11.23 13.35 -4.08
CA TRP A 171 -11.20 12.83 -5.46
C TRP A 171 -9.79 12.40 -5.88
N GLY A 172 -8.74 13.05 -5.37
CA GLY A 172 -7.36 12.57 -5.53
C GLY A 172 -7.14 11.21 -4.86
N LEU A 173 -7.68 10.99 -3.67
CA LEU A 173 -7.63 9.70 -2.96
C LEU A 173 -8.43 8.60 -3.70
N VAL A 174 -9.58 8.95 -4.28
CA VAL A 174 -10.34 8.03 -5.14
C VAL A 174 -9.56 7.70 -6.42
N CYS A 175 -8.92 8.68 -7.05
CA CYS A 175 -8.03 8.46 -8.20
C CYS A 175 -6.87 7.50 -7.83
N THR A 176 -6.30 7.67 -6.64
CA THR A 176 -5.28 6.78 -6.08
C THR A 176 -5.79 5.33 -5.98
N ALA A 177 -7.03 5.14 -5.52
CA ALA A 177 -7.67 3.83 -5.47
C ALA A 177 -7.84 3.20 -6.87
N PHE A 178 -8.22 4.01 -7.87
CA PHE A 178 -8.32 3.57 -9.26
C PHE A 178 -6.98 3.14 -9.86
N LEU A 179 -5.90 3.87 -9.58
CA LEU A 179 -4.54 3.52 -10.05
C LEU A 179 -4.06 2.17 -9.51
N LEU A 180 -4.58 1.74 -8.35
CA LEU A 180 -4.25 0.46 -7.74
C LEU A 180 -5.11 -0.71 -8.24
N LEU A 181 -6.30 -0.45 -8.82
CA LEU A 181 -7.21 -1.51 -9.30
C LEU A 181 -6.55 -2.54 -10.24
N PRO A 182 -5.68 -2.16 -11.21
CA PRO A 182 -5.02 -3.14 -12.07
C PRO A 182 -4.25 -4.21 -11.30
N ALA A 183 -3.71 -3.89 -10.12
CA ALA A 183 -3.02 -4.86 -9.27
C ALA A 183 -3.91 -6.05 -8.88
N LEU A 184 -5.21 -5.82 -8.65
CA LEU A 184 -6.18 -6.88 -8.30
C LEU A 184 -6.35 -7.90 -9.43
N PHE A 185 -6.24 -7.48 -10.68
CA PHE A 185 -6.34 -8.37 -11.84
C PHE A 185 -5.02 -9.10 -12.11
N LEU A 186 -3.88 -8.48 -11.78
CA LEU A 186 -2.55 -9.05 -11.95
C LEU A 186 -2.21 -10.14 -10.91
N VAL A 187 -2.73 -10.02 -9.68
CA VAL A 187 -2.45 -10.97 -8.59
C VAL A 187 -2.87 -12.42 -8.94
N PRO A 188 -4.09 -12.69 -9.46
CA PRO A 188 -4.47 -14.02 -9.93
C PRO A 188 -3.60 -14.53 -11.08
N VAL A 189 -3.16 -13.66 -11.98
CA VAL A 189 -2.28 -14.04 -13.11
C VAL A 189 -0.92 -14.51 -12.61
N ALA A 190 -0.37 -13.84 -11.60
CA ALA A 190 0.86 -14.28 -10.94
C ALA A 190 0.68 -15.61 -10.19
N GLY A 191 -0.51 -15.88 -9.64
CA GLY A 191 -0.82 -17.12 -8.90
C GLY A 191 -1.05 -18.36 -9.77
N LYS A 192 -1.55 -18.19 -11.00
CA LYS A 192 -1.94 -19.31 -11.89
C LYS A 192 -0.79 -20.07 -12.56
N LYS A 193 0.45 -19.54 -12.55
CA LYS A 193 1.58 -20.12 -13.32
C LYS A 193 2.36 -21.21 -12.60
N ARG A 194 1.69 -21.98 -11.74
CA ARG A 194 2.30 -23.05 -10.94
C ARG A 194 2.02 -24.46 -11.46
N ASP A 195 1.47 -24.56 -12.67
CA ASP A 195 1.27 -25.83 -13.40
C ASP A 195 2.22 -25.91 -14.61
#